data_AF-A0AAV0NB86-F1
#
_entry.id   AF-A0AAV0NB86-F1
#
_cell.length_a   1.000
_cell.length_b   1.000
_cell.length_c   1.000
_cell.angle_alpha   90.00
_cell.angle_beta   90.00
_cell.angle_gamma   90.00
#
_symmetry.space_group_name_H-M   'P 1'
#
loop_
_entity.id
_entity.type
_entity.pdbx_description
1 polymer ?
#
loop_
_entity_poly.entity_id
_entity_poly.type
_entity_poly.pdbx_seq_one_letter_code
_entity_poly.pdbx_strand_id
1 'polypeptide(L)'
;MCVLSKLCKDVIAKFIHQDFHGVVAKMSVLDAFCFLIVHSVDKKNLWHKLPVILGLAYLAIRRHLHQVHNLLNVGGQLPGDGFDPADYPHRTEDGRFNDPFNGVAGGQNTFFGRNMMPSAEDKVVTPHPALVATKLLARKSGEKYKDTGKQFNMVAASWIQFMIHDWVDHLEDTKQIELTAPKEIAGQCPLSSFKFYATKELPTGSNDIQTGTLNRRTSWW
;
A
#
# COMPACT_ATOMS: atom_id res chain seq x y z
N MET A 1 -18.09 -25.00 -22.07
CA MET A 1 -17.62 -24.29 -20.86
C MET A 1 -17.40 -22.79 -21.05
N CYS A 2 -16.79 -22.31 -22.14
CA CYS A 2 -16.50 -20.88 -22.36
C CYS A 2 -17.75 -19.97 -22.45
N VAL A 3 -18.82 -20.43 -23.12
CA VAL A 3 -20.07 -19.67 -23.29
C VAL A 3 -20.85 -19.50 -21.98
N LEU A 4 -20.93 -20.56 -21.15
CA LEU A 4 -21.54 -20.51 -19.82
C LEU A 4 -20.78 -19.55 -18.88
N SER A 5 -19.44 -19.52 -18.99
CA SER A 5 -18.59 -18.61 -18.21
C SER A 5 -18.87 -17.14 -18.55
N LYS A 6 -19.01 -16.82 -19.84
CA LYS A 6 -19.32 -15.45 -20.31
C LYS A 6 -20.71 -14.98 -19.85
N LEU A 7 -21.73 -15.82 -20.02
CA LEU A 7 -23.09 -15.50 -19.59
C LEU A 7 -23.20 -15.28 -18.08
N CYS A 8 -22.49 -16.08 -17.28
CA CYS A 8 -22.44 -15.92 -15.82
C CYS A 8 -21.79 -14.59 -15.43
N LYS A 9 -20.69 -14.21 -16.10
CA LYS A 9 -20.02 -12.92 -15.89
C LYS A 9 -20.91 -11.71 -16.26
N ASP A 10 -21.68 -11.81 -17.33
CA ASP A 10 -22.59 -10.73 -17.76
C ASP A 10 -23.77 -10.51 -16.79
N VAL A 11 -24.27 -11.58 -16.17
CA VAL A 11 -25.31 -11.49 -15.12
C VAL A 11 -24.73 -10.93 -13.82
N ILE A 12 -23.54 -11.38 -13.42
CA ILE A 12 -22.84 -10.92 -12.22
C ILE A 12 -22.49 -9.43 -12.33
N ALA A 13 -22.10 -8.93 -13.51
CA ALA A 13 -21.77 -7.54 -13.74
C ALA A 13 -22.91 -6.56 -13.36
N LYS A 14 -24.19 -6.97 -13.50
CA LYS A 14 -25.35 -6.15 -13.10
C LYS A 14 -25.41 -5.88 -11.60
N PHE A 15 -24.80 -6.74 -10.79
CA PHE A 15 -24.78 -6.64 -9.33
C PHE A 15 -23.49 -6.01 -8.80
N ILE A 16 -22.57 -5.62 -9.69
CA ILE A 16 -21.26 -5.06 -9.35
C ILE A 16 -21.18 -3.60 -9.76
N HIS A 17 -20.60 -2.76 -8.90
CA HIS A 17 -20.33 -1.36 -9.20
C HIS A 17 -19.45 -1.23 -10.45
N GLN A 18 -19.78 -0.28 -11.34
CA GLN A 18 -19.17 -0.13 -12.67
C GLN A 18 -17.63 -0.09 -12.63
N ASP A 19 -17.05 0.59 -11.64
CA ASP A 19 -15.59 0.74 -11.51
C ASP A 19 -14.87 -0.60 -11.31
N PHE A 20 -15.57 -1.65 -10.86
CA PHE A 20 -14.98 -2.97 -10.64
C PHE A 20 -15.15 -3.92 -11.83
N HIS A 21 -15.88 -3.52 -12.89
CA HIS A 21 -16.10 -4.40 -14.05
C HIS A 21 -14.77 -4.81 -14.69
N GLY A 22 -13.82 -3.87 -14.82
CA GLY A 22 -12.51 -4.14 -15.41
C GLY A 22 -11.68 -5.16 -14.62
N VAL A 23 -11.69 -5.11 -13.29
CA VAL A 23 -10.93 -6.04 -12.46
C VAL A 23 -11.63 -7.41 -12.37
N VAL A 24 -12.95 -7.43 -12.21
CA VAL A 24 -13.72 -8.68 -12.09
C VAL A 24 -13.72 -9.48 -13.41
N ALA A 25 -13.65 -8.80 -14.56
CA ALA A 25 -13.53 -9.49 -15.85
C ALA A 25 -12.30 -10.40 -15.92
N LYS A 26 -11.19 -9.98 -15.29
CA LYS A 26 -9.90 -10.70 -15.24
C LYS A 26 -9.85 -11.79 -14.16
N MET A 27 -10.83 -11.83 -13.24
CA MET A 27 -10.88 -12.82 -12.18
C MET A 27 -11.28 -14.21 -12.71
N SER A 28 -10.84 -15.25 -11.98
CA SER A 28 -11.37 -16.60 -12.10
C SER A 28 -12.87 -16.62 -11.75
N VAL A 29 -13.60 -17.67 -12.15
CA VAL A 29 -15.03 -17.78 -11.82
C VAL A 29 -15.26 -17.82 -10.30
N LEU A 30 -14.40 -18.53 -9.58
CA LEU A 30 -14.46 -18.62 -8.12
C LEU A 30 -14.18 -17.25 -7.47
N ASP A 31 -13.13 -16.55 -7.89
CA ASP A 31 -12.80 -15.24 -7.34
C ASP A 31 -13.88 -14.20 -7.66
N ALA A 32 -14.48 -14.24 -8.85
CA ALA A 32 -15.59 -13.37 -9.22
C ALA A 32 -16.83 -13.62 -8.33
N PHE A 33 -17.10 -14.89 -7.98
CA PHE A 33 -18.16 -15.24 -7.04
C PHE A 33 -17.85 -14.77 -5.61
N CYS A 34 -16.61 -15.00 -5.13
CA CYS A 34 -16.12 -14.49 -3.86
C CYS A 34 -16.22 -12.96 -3.79
N PHE A 35 -15.84 -12.26 -4.86
CA PHE A 35 -15.96 -10.81 -4.99
C PHE A 35 -17.42 -10.38 -4.89
N LEU A 36 -18.34 -11.06 -5.57
CA LEU A 36 -19.77 -10.77 -5.50
C LEU A 36 -20.30 -10.87 -4.06
N ILE A 37 -19.87 -11.88 -3.29
CA ILE A 37 -20.22 -12.02 -1.86
C ILE A 37 -19.71 -10.81 -1.07
N VAL A 38 -18.41 -10.51 -1.15
CA VAL A 38 -17.78 -9.38 -0.44
C VAL A 38 -18.47 -8.07 -0.81
N HIS A 39 -18.65 -7.82 -2.10
CA HIS A 39 -19.27 -6.61 -2.61
C HIS A 39 -20.73 -6.45 -2.17
N SER A 40 -21.49 -7.55 -2.09
CA SER A 40 -22.88 -7.52 -1.60
C SER A 40 -22.98 -7.15 -0.12
N VAL A 41 -22.03 -7.60 0.70
CA VAL A 41 -21.91 -7.22 2.12
C VAL A 41 -21.47 -5.75 2.24
N ASP A 42 -20.54 -5.32 1.40
CA ASP A 42 -19.99 -3.95 1.38
C ASP A 42 -21.03 -2.91 0.99
N LYS A 43 -21.89 -3.19 0.00
CA LYS A 43 -23.01 -2.31 -0.40
C LYS A 43 -23.95 -1.95 0.74
N LYS A 44 -24.04 -2.83 1.75
CA LYS A 44 -24.87 -2.61 2.95
C LYS A 44 -24.07 -2.13 4.15
N ASN A 45 -22.74 -1.99 4.03
CA ASN A 45 -21.82 -1.63 5.11
C ASN A 45 -22.01 -2.49 6.37
N LEU A 46 -22.08 -3.83 6.18
CA LEU A 46 -22.47 -4.77 7.23
C LEU A 46 -21.33 -5.57 7.85
N TRP A 47 -20.18 -5.72 7.19
CA TRP A 47 -19.19 -6.76 7.56
C TRP A 47 -18.75 -6.69 9.04
N HIS A 48 -18.55 -5.49 9.58
CA HIS A 48 -18.13 -5.25 10.98
C HIS A 48 -19.26 -5.38 12.00
N LYS A 49 -20.50 -5.57 11.54
CA LYS A 49 -21.70 -5.78 12.37
C LYS A 49 -22.21 -7.22 12.35
N LEU A 50 -21.57 -8.10 11.56
CA LEU A 50 -21.94 -9.50 11.50
C LEU A 50 -21.50 -10.23 12.78
N PRO A 51 -22.16 -11.35 13.15
CA PRO A 51 -21.62 -12.28 14.12
C PRO A 51 -20.17 -12.66 13.78
N VAL A 52 -19.34 -12.82 14.80
CA VAL A 52 -17.87 -12.94 14.67
C VAL A 52 -17.44 -13.94 13.59
N ILE A 53 -18.01 -15.15 13.56
CA ILE A 53 -17.65 -16.19 12.59
C ILE A 53 -17.92 -15.73 11.14
N LEU A 54 -19.04 -15.04 10.91
CA LEU A 54 -19.38 -14.52 9.58
C LEU A 54 -18.49 -13.33 9.19
N GLY A 55 -18.14 -12.48 10.16
CA GLY A 55 -17.14 -11.42 9.97
C GLY A 55 -15.76 -11.97 9.60
N LEU A 56 -15.31 -13.03 10.28
CA LEU A 56 -14.05 -13.72 9.98
C LEU A 56 -14.07 -14.38 8.61
N ALA A 57 -15.16 -15.03 8.23
CA ALA A 57 -15.33 -15.60 6.89
C ALA A 57 -15.26 -14.52 5.81
N TYR A 58 -15.94 -13.38 6.01
CA TYR A 58 -15.84 -12.22 5.13
C TYR A 58 -14.39 -11.72 5.00
N LEU A 59 -13.67 -11.54 6.12
CA LEU A 59 -12.28 -11.07 6.11
C LEU A 59 -11.34 -12.06 5.43
N ALA A 60 -11.54 -13.36 5.61
CA ALA A 60 -10.75 -14.39 4.94
C ALA A 60 -10.92 -14.34 3.42
N ILE A 61 -12.17 -14.22 2.94
CA ILE A 61 -12.47 -14.09 1.50
C ILE A 61 -11.87 -12.79 0.94
N ARG A 62 -12.07 -11.66 1.62
CA ARG A 62 -11.51 -10.36 1.18
C ARG A 62 -9.98 -10.39 1.14
N ARG A 63 -9.34 -11.00 2.15
CA ARG A 63 -7.87 -11.15 2.19
C ARG A 63 -7.36 -12.03 1.05
N HIS A 64 -8.03 -13.15 0.76
CA HIS A 64 -7.70 -13.99 -0.39
C HIS A 64 -7.74 -13.20 -1.71
N LEU A 65 -8.80 -12.43 -1.95
CA LEU A 65 -8.90 -11.59 -3.14
C LEU A 65 -7.75 -10.57 -3.23
N HIS A 66 -7.35 -9.96 -2.11
CA HIS A 66 -6.20 -9.05 -2.08
C HIS A 66 -4.86 -9.77 -2.31
N GLN A 67 -4.67 -10.98 -1.79
CA GLN A 67 -3.45 -11.76 -2.01
C GLN A 67 -3.28 -12.12 -3.49
N VAL A 68 -4.38 -12.48 -4.17
CA VAL A 68 -4.33 -12.87 -5.58
C VAL A 68 -4.24 -11.67 -6.52
N HIS A 69 -4.94 -10.56 -6.23
CA HIS A 69 -5.11 -9.45 -7.18
C HIS A 69 -4.41 -8.14 -6.78
N ASN A 70 -3.81 -8.06 -5.59
CA ASN A 70 -3.18 -6.85 -5.05
C ASN A 70 -1.77 -7.09 -4.49
N LEU A 71 -1.04 -8.09 -4.99
CA LEU A 71 0.40 -8.24 -4.74
C LEU A 71 1.14 -8.10 -6.07
N LEU A 72 1.71 -6.91 -6.29
CA LEU A 72 2.42 -6.55 -7.52
C LEU A 72 3.90 -6.47 -7.23
N ASN A 73 4.68 -7.30 -7.91
CA ASN A 73 6.13 -7.29 -7.82
C ASN A 73 6.71 -6.05 -8.53
N VAL A 74 7.79 -5.49 -7.98
CA VAL A 74 8.51 -4.34 -8.54
C VAL A 74 9.99 -4.69 -8.63
N GLY A 75 10.59 -4.47 -9.80
CA GLY A 75 11.96 -4.91 -10.08
C GLY A 75 12.03 -6.34 -10.60
N GLY A 76 13.06 -6.62 -11.41
CA GLY A 76 13.39 -7.99 -11.80
C GLY A 76 13.83 -8.79 -10.57
N GLN A 77 13.20 -9.95 -10.35
CA GLN A 77 13.81 -10.99 -9.53
C GLN A 77 15.07 -11.44 -10.28
N LEU A 78 16.26 -11.02 -9.81
CA LEU A 78 17.44 -11.79 -10.15
C LEU A 78 17.26 -13.11 -9.39
N PRO A 79 17.11 -14.26 -10.07
CA PRO A 79 17.18 -15.53 -9.37
C PRO A 79 18.56 -15.56 -8.73
N GLY A 80 18.60 -15.39 -7.41
CA GLY A 80 19.80 -15.74 -6.67
C GLY A 80 20.02 -17.22 -6.92
N ASP A 81 21.26 -17.62 -7.14
CA ASP A 81 21.62 -19.03 -7.07
C ASP A 81 21.03 -19.56 -5.74
N GLY A 82 20.19 -20.60 -5.83
CA GLY A 82 19.50 -21.13 -4.66
C GLY A 82 20.52 -21.41 -3.55
N PHE A 83 20.20 -21.00 -2.32
CA PHE A 83 21.02 -21.27 -1.15
C PHE A 83 20.33 -22.33 -0.29
N ASP A 84 21.10 -23.04 0.55
CA ASP A 84 20.52 -23.92 1.55
C ASP A 84 20.11 -23.10 2.77
N PRO A 85 18.81 -23.06 3.15
CA PRO A 85 18.37 -22.36 4.36
C PRO A 85 19.03 -22.89 5.63
N ALA A 86 19.54 -24.13 5.62
CA ALA A 86 20.28 -24.70 6.75
C ALA A 86 21.58 -23.95 7.06
N ASP A 87 22.17 -23.25 6.09
CA ASP A 87 23.35 -22.40 6.29
C ASP A 87 23.03 -21.10 7.04
N TYR A 88 21.74 -20.70 7.07
CA TYR A 88 21.26 -19.46 7.68
C TYR A 88 20.13 -19.71 8.69
N PRO A 89 20.37 -20.45 9.79
CA PRO A 89 19.32 -20.77 10.79
C PRO A 89 19.04 -19.60 11.75
N HIS A 90 19.30 -18.37 11.33
CA HIS A 90 19.19 -17.14 12.11
C HIS A 90 18.82 -15.96 11.21
N ARG A 91 18.36 -14.85 11.81
CA ARG A 91 18.13 -13.60 11.07
C ARG A 91 19.47 -12.92 10.80
N THR A 92 19.77 -12.71 9.53
CA THR A 92 20.95 -11.97 9.09
C THR A 92 20.78 -10.47 9.33
N GLU A 93 21.88 -9.75 9.49
CA GLU A 93 21.89 -8.32 9.82
C GLU A 93 21.25 -7.45 8.72
N ASP A 94 21.36 -7.87 7.46
CA ASP A 94 20.83 -7.17 6.29
C ASP A 94 19.54 -7.79 5.75
N GLY A 95 18.98 -8.79 6.44
CA GLY A 95 17.71 -9.45 6.11
C GLY A 95 17.76 -10.38 4.90
N ARG A 96 18.94 -10.70 4.36
CA ARG A 96 19.11 -11.67 3.26
C ARG A 96 18.98 -13.12 3.72
N PHE A 97 18.84 -14.02 2.75
CA PHE A 97 18.80 -15.47 2.93
C PHE A 97 17.62 -15.96 3.78
N ASN A 98 16.49 -15.23 3.75
CA ASN A 98 15.26 -15.61 4.43
C ASN A 98 14.35 -16.47 3.53
N ASP A 99 14.01 -15.98 2.34
CA ASP A 99 13.26 -16.75 1.34
C ASP A 99 14.20 -17.74 0.63
N PRO A 100 14.02 -19.07 0.77
CA PRO A 100 14.88 -20.09 0.16
C PRO A 100 15.03 -19.97 -1.37
N PHE A 101 14.06 -19.35 -2.02
CA PHE A 101 14.02 -19.21 -3.48
C PHE A 101 14.47 -17.82 -3.94
N ASN A 102 14.71 -16.90 -3.00
CA ASN A 102 15.16 -15.54 -3.29
C ASN A 102 16.01 -14.99 -2.15
N GLY A 103 17.33 -15.20 -2.24
CA GLY A 103 18.28 -14.79 -1.21
C GLY A 103 18.32 -13.29 -0.91
N VAL A 104 17.74 -12.43 -1.76
CA VAL A 104 17.67 -10.98 -1.50
C VAL A 104 16.30 -10.52 -1.01
N ALA A 105 15.25 -11.35 -1.06
CA ALA A 105 13.90 -10.92 -0.69
C ALA A 105 13.85 -10.35 0.73
N GLY A 106 13.25 -9.17 0.86
CA GLY A 106 13.07 -8.45 2.12
C GLY A 106 14.34 -7.94 2.81
N GLY A 107 15.50 -8.11 2.18
CA GLY A 107 16.75 -7.54 2.64
C GLY A 107 16.80 -6.02 2.47
N GLN A 108 17.84 -5.39 3.02
CA GLN A 108 18.06 -3.97 2.88
C GLN A 108 18.28 -3.57 1.40
N ASN A 109 17.79 -2.39 1.02
CA ASN A 109 17.92 -1.80 -0.32
C ASN A 109 17.24 -2.62 -1.44
N THR A 110 16.18 -3.35 -1.11
CA THR A 110 15.30 -3.98 -2.10
C THR A 110 14.15 -3.05 -2.50
N PHE A 111 13.56 -3.30 -3.67
CA PHE A 111 12.40 -2.54 -4.13
C PHE A 111 11.19 -2.69 -3.20
N PHE A 112 10.44 -1.60 -3.01
CA PHE A 112 9.09 -1.66 -2.48
C PHE A 112 8.15 -2.33 -3.50
N GLY A 113 7.46 -3.38 -3.08
CA GLY A 113 6.32 -3.93 -3.82
C GLY A 113 5.13 -2.95 -3.87
N ARG A 114 4.10 -3.29 -4.65
CA ARG A 114 2.87 -2.48 -4.74
C ARG A 114 1.62 -3.31 -4.53
N ASN A 115 0.57 -2.67 -4.02
CA ASN A 115 -0.77 -3.27 -3.96
C ASN A 115 -1.72 -2.78 -5.06
N MET A 116 -1.34 -1.71 -5.75
CA MET A 116 -2.10 -1.07 -6.82
C MET A 116 -1.13 -0.62 -7.91
N MET A 117 -1.59 -0.60 -9.16
CA MET A 117 -0.79 -0.05 -10.26
C MET A 117 -0.44 1.42 -9.96
N PRO A 118 0.79 1.87 -10.29
CA PRO A 118 1.14 3.27 -10.16
C PRO A 118 0.18 4.13 -10.99
N SER A 119 -0.25 5.26 -10.43
CA SER A 119 -1.07 6.23 -11.18
C SER A 119 -0.23 6.85 -12.29
N ALA A 120 -0.82 7.00 -13.47
CA ALA A 120 -0.22 7.74 -14.59
C ALA A 120 -0.32 9.26 -14.42
N GLU A 121 -1.08 9.75 -13.42
CA GLU A 121 -1.25 11.18 -13.20
C GLU A 121 -0.07 11.81 -12.46
N ASP A 122 0.69 12.66 -13.17
CA ASP A 122 1.75 13.48 -12.60
C ASP A 122 1.20 14.84 -12.10
N LYS A 123 0.33 14.80 -11.08
CA LYS A 123 -0.26 16.01 -10.45
C LYS A 123 0.26 16.21 -9.03
N VAL A 124 1.58 16.21 -8.86
CA VAL A 124 2.23 16.26 -7.53
C VAL A 124 1.83 17.51 -6.70
N VAL A 125 1.51 18.63 -7.36
CA VAL A 125 1.24 19.92 -6.69
C VAL A 125 -0.20 20.43 -6.85
N THR A 126 -1.13 19.60 -7.34
CA THR A 126 -2.53 20.02 -7.55
C THR A 126 -3.52 19.12 -6.81
N PRO A 127 -4.25 19.61 -5.79
CA PRO A 127 -4.13 20.94 -5.17
C PRO A 127 -2.78 21.13 -4.46
N HIS A 128 -2.40 22.38 -4.21
CA HIS A 128 -1.10 22.69 -3.60
C HIS A 128 -0.95 22.01 -2.21
N PRO A 129 0.14 21.29 -1.91
CA PRO A 129 0.25 20.52 -0.66
C PRO A 129 0.16 21.40 0.60
N ALA A 130 0.75 22.60 0.58
CA ALA A 130 0.62 23.56 1.68
C ALA A 130 -0.83 24.02 1.92
N LEU A 131 -1.68 24.04 0.88
CA LEU A 131 -3.10 24.34 1.01
C LEU A 131 -3.82 23.19 1.73
N VAL A 132 -3.55 21.95 1.34
CA VAL A 132 -4.08 20.76 2.01
C VAL A 132 -3.65 20.73 3.47
N ALA A 133 -2.35 20.93 3.74
CA ALA A 133 -1.81 20.93 5.10
C ALA A 133 -2.48 22.00 5.98
N THR A 134 -2.57 23.24 5.48
CA THR A 134 -3.15 24.37 6.22
C THR A 134 -4.65 24.21 6.45
N LYS A 135 -5.40 23.75 5.45
CA LYS A 135 -6.88 23.74 5.51
C LYS A 135 -7.48 22.46 6.09
N LEU A 136 -6.80 21.32 5.93
CA LEU A 136 -7.35 20.01 6.27
C LEU A 136 -6.57 19.25 7.35
N LEU A 137 -5.27 19.50 7.52
CA LEU A 137 -4.42 18.72 8.45
C LEU A 137 -4.04 19.48 9.73
N ALA A 138 -3.86 20.79 9.63
CA ALA A 138 -3.45 21.62 10.75
C ALA A 138 -4.39 21.44 11.95
N ARG A 139 -3.82 21.07 13.10
CA ARG A 139 -4.57 20.96 14.35
C ARG A 139 -5.13 22.34 14.73
N LYS A 140 -6.45 22.46 14.78
CA LYS A 140 -7.11 23.74 15.07
C LYS A 140 -7.00 24.10 16.55
N SER A 141 -6.44 25.26 16.86
CA SER A 141 -6.22 25.74 18.23
C SER A 141 -7.50 26.08 19.01
N GLY A 142 -8.62 26.33 18.31
CA GLY A 142 -9.90 26.68 18.93
C GLY A 142 -10.88 25.50 19.12
N GLU A 143 -10.55 24.31 18.62
CA GLU A 143 -11.33 23.09 18.83
C GLU A 143 -10.65 22.25 19.91
N LYS A 144 -11.44 21.57 20.76
CA LYS A 144 -10.87 20.59 21.70
C LYS A 144 -10.07 19.56 20.91
N TYR A 145 -8.81 19.36 21.29
CA TYR A 145 -7.96 18.33 20.69
C TYR A 145 -8.68 16.98 20.72
N LYS A 146 -8.77 16.32 19.56
CA LYS A 146 -9.39 15.01 19.42
C LYS A 146 -8.40 13.94 19.87
N ASP A 147 -8.67 13.34 21.02
CA ASP A 147 -7.97 12.16 21.52
C ASP A 147 -8.74 10.88 21.18
N THR A 148 -8.18 9.75 21.60
CA THR A 148 -8.71 8.38 21.42
C THR A 148 -9.40 7.88 22.70
N GLY A 149 -9.73 8.78 23.64
CA GLY A 149 -10.26 8.44 24.95
C GLY A 149 -9.37 7.45 25.70
N LYS A 150 -9.95 6.32 26.12
CA LYS A 150 -9.25 5.23 26.82
C LYS A 150 -8.75 4.12 25.89
N GLN A 151 -9.02 4.22 24.58
CA GLN A 151 -8.79 3.12 23.66
C GLN A 151 -7.31 2.99 23.24
N PHE A 152 -6.58 4.10 23.12
CA PHE A 152 -5.23 4.09 22.54
C PHE A 152 -4.33 5.14 23.18
N ASN A 153 -3.35 4.72 23.99
CA ASN A 153 -2.49 5.62 24.74
C ASN A 153 -1.20 6.00 23.97
N MET A 154 -0.35 6.84 24.58
CA MET A 154 0.91 7.27 23.96
C MET A 154 1.94 6.15 23.81
N VAL A 155 1.92 5.11 24.65
CA VAL A 155 2.79 3.94 24.45
C VAL A 155 2.43 3.24 23.15
N ALA A 156 1.14 3.09 22.85
CA ALA A 156 0.68 2.50 21.60
C ALA A 156 1.07 3.37 20.38
N ALA A 157 1.03 4.71 20.52
CA ALA A 157 1.51 5.63 19.49
C ALA A 157 3.03 5.53 19.27
N SER A 158 3.81 5.42 20.35
CA SER A 158 5.26 5.21 20.26
C SER A 158 5.59 3.85 19.67
N TRP A 159 4.83 2.81 20.02
CA TRP A 159 5.02 1.45 19.52
C TRP A 159 4.85 1.39 18.01
N ILE A 160 3.81 2.00 17.44
CA ILE A 160 3.63 1.94 15.97
C ILE A 160 4.76 2.68 15.24
N GLN A 161 5.28 3.78 15.78
CA GLN A 161 6.48 4.41 15.22
C GLN A 161 7.72 3.53 15.35
N PHE A 162 7.88 2.82 16.47
CA PHE A 162 8.94 1.84 16.67
C PHE A 162 8.85 0.69 15.65
N MET A 163 7.64 0.24 15.27
CA MET A 163 7.46 -0.72 14.18
C MET A 163 7.83 -0.13 12.82
N ILE A 164 7.51 1.13 12.54
CA ILE A 164 7.96 1.79 11.30
C ILE A 164 9.50 1.85 11.25
N HIS A 165 10.16 2.04 12.39
CA HIS A 165 11.62 2.01 12.52
C HIS A 165 12.23 0.65 12.18
N ASP A 166 11.47 -0.43 12.30
CA ASP A 166 11.83 -1.77 11.86
C ASP A 166 11.57 -1.91 10.34
N TRP A 167 10.35 -1.61 9.90
CA TRP A 167 9.88 -2.07 8.58
C TRP A 167 10.32 -1.25 7.38
N VAL A 168 10.23 0.09 7.43
CA VAL A 168 10.20 0.89 6.18
C VAL A 168 10.84 2.26 6.31
N ASP A 169 11.70 2.60 5.35
CA ASP A 169 12.18 3.95 5.08
C ASP A 169 12.63 4.07 3.61
N HIS A 170 12.28 5.17 2.94
CA HIS A 170 12.56 5.33 1.51
C HIS A 170 13.99 5.81 1.29
N LEU A 171 14.70 5.25 0.30
CA LEU A 171 15.97 5.83 -0.13
C LEU A 171 15.74 7.22 -0.77
N GLU A 172 16.50 8.20 -0.30
CA GLU A 172 16.49 9.57 -0.85
C GLU A 172 17.53 9.70 -1.97
N ASP A 173 17.25 10.56 -2.94
CA ASP A 173 18.21 11.02 -3.92
C ASP A 173 19.02 12.21 -3.37
N THR A 174 20.08 12.60 -4.06
CA THR A 174 20.89 13.77 -3.68
C THR A 174 20.27 15.10 -4.15
N LYS A 175 19.31 15.04 -5.08
CA LYS A 175 18.59 16.21 -5.59
C LYS A 175 17.64 16.77 -4.54
N GLN A 176 17.79 18.05 -4.22
CA GLN A 176 16.83 18.78 -3.40
C GLN A 176 15.69 19.35 -4.23
N ILE A 177 14.50 19.34 -3.65
CA ILE A 177 13.28 19.98 -4.14
C ILE A 177 12.89 21.07 -3.13
N GLU A 178 12.43 22.21 -3.61
CA GLU A 178 11.88 23.28 -2.78
C GLU A 178 10.37 23.39 -3.00
N LEU A 179 9.60 23.43 -1.92
CA LEU A 179 8.18 23.72 -1.95
C LEU A 179 7.93 25.08 -1.29
N THR A 180 7.36 26.01 -2.05
CA THR A 180 7.03 27.36 -1.59
C THR A 180 5.52 27.50 -1.47
N ALA A 181 5.05 27.94 -0.30
CA ALA A 181 3.63 28.14 -0.06
C ALA A 181 3.07 29.27 -0.96
N PRO A 182 1.89 29.08 -1.58
CA PRO A 182 1.20 30.13 -2.31
C PRO A 182 0.94 31.34 -1.42
N LYS A 183 1.02 32.54 -2.00
CA LYS A 183 0.92 33.82 -1.25
C LYS A 183 -0.36 33.92 -0.43
N GLU A 184 -1.44 33.32 -0.92
CA GLU A 184 -2.78 33.34 -0.33
C GLU A 184 -2.83 32.62 1.02
N ILE A 185 -1.92 31.66 1.25
CA ILE A 185 -1.86 30.86 2.50
C ILE A 185 -0.53 30.97 3.23
N ALA A 186 0.48 31.63 2.66
CA ALA A 186 1.81 31.72 3.24
C ALA A 186 1.78 32.25 4.68
N GLY A 187 0.93 33.24 4.98
CA GLY A 187 0.76 33.77 6.34
C GLY A 187 0.14 32.81 7.37
N GLN A 188 -0.38 31.66 6.93
CA GLN A 188 -0.90 30.60 7.80
C GLN A 188 0.07 29.41 7.92
N CYS A 189 1.17 29.42 7.15
CA CYS A 189 2.16 28.36 7.17
C CYS A 189 3.29 28.73 8.14
N PRO A 190 3.71 27.81 9.03
CA PRO A 190 4.88 28.06 9.89
C PRO A 190 6.17 28.29 9.09
N LEU A 191 6.28 27.67 7.91
CA LEU A 191 7.36 27.87 6.95
C LEU A 191 6.78 28.36 5.63
N SER A 192 7.30 29.46 5.10
CA SER A 192 6.90 30.00 3.80
C SER A 192 7.47 29.18 2.63
N SER A 193 8.64 28.55 2.82
CA SER A 193 9.17 27.52 1.95
C SER A 193 10.02 26.52 2.77
N PHE A 194 10.24 25.34 2.22
CA PHE A 194 11.17 24.36 2.77
C PHE A 194 11.77 23.48 1.67
N LYS A 195 12.95 22.93 1.95
CA LYS A 195 13.67 22.02 1.05
C LYS A 195 13.71 20.60 1.62
N PHE A 196 13.66 19.62 0.74
CA PHE A 196 13.76 18.21 1.07
C PHE A 196 14.40 17.43 -0.09
N TYR A 197 14.87 16.22 0.16
CA TYR A 197 15.43 15.36 -0.88
C TYR A 197 14.32 14.65 -1.65
N ALA A 198 14.49 14.54 -2.97
CA ALA A 198 13.60 13.72 -3.79
C ALA A 198 13.72 12.25 -3.38
N THR A 199 12.64 11.48 -3.50
CA THR A 199 12.73 10.01 -3.39
C THR A 199 13.58 9.46 -4.53
N LYS A 200 14.47 8.50 -4.25
CA LYS A 200 15.28 7.85 -5.28
C LYS A 200 14.42 6.92 -6.13
N GLU A 201 14.27 7.24 -7.41
CA GLU A 201 13.64 6.37 -8.39
C GLU A 201 14.71 5.59 -9.17
N LEU A 202 14.51 4.28 -9.31
CA LEU A 202 15.39 3.39 -10.06
C LEU A 202 14.61 2.64 -11.13
N PRO A 203 15.20 2.39 -12.31
CA PRO A 203 14.60 1.54 -13.32
C PRO A 203 14.47 0.11 -12.80
N THR A 204 13.33 -0.52 -13.04
CA THR A 204 13.04 -1.89 -12.58
C THR A 204 13.41 -2.96 -13.62
N GLY A 205 13.54 -2.57 -14.88
CA GLY A 205 13.64 -3.47 -16.03
C GLY A 205 12.33 -4.15 -16.43
N SER A 206 11.19 -3.80 -15.81
CA SER A 206 9.86 -4.33 -16.12
C SER A 206 9.06 -3.39 -17.03
N ASN A 207 8.26 -3.95 -17.93
CA ASN A 207 7.37 -3.17 -18.81
C ASN A 207 6.16 -2.58 -18.07
N ASP A 208 5.66 -3.28 -17.04
CA ASP A 208 4.42 -2.89 -16.35
C ASP A 208 4.65 -1.78 -15.32
N ILE A 209 5.70 -1.92 -14.50
CA ILE A 209 6.08 -0.95 -13.47
C ILE A 209 7.53 -0.57 -13.77
N GLN A 210 7.73 0.51 -14.53
CA GLN A 210 9.04 0.87 -15.11
C GLN A 210 10.03 1.43 -14.08
N THR A 211 9.53 2.10 -13.03
CA THR A 211 10.35 2.65 -11.95
C THR A 211 9.86 2.17 -10.58
N GLY A 212 10.80 2.06 -9.65
CA GLY A 212 10.54 1.67 -8.27
C GLY A 212 11.43 2.43 -7.29
N THR A 213 11.09 2.34 -6.01
CA THR A 213 11.84 2.94 -4.90
C THR A 213 12.42 1.84 -4.01
N LEU A 214 13.55 2.10 -3.37
CA LEU A 214 14.20 1.15 -2.47
C LEU A 214 13.82 1.42 -1.01
N ASN A 215 13.66 0.33 -0.25
CA ASN A 215 13.58 0.36 1.20
C ASN A 215 14.99 0.34 1.80
N ARG A 216 15.40 1.37 2.54
CA ARG A 216 16.70 1.40 3.22
C ARG A 216 16.72 0.59 4.54
N ARG A 217 15.57 0.06 4.95
CA ARG A 217 15.41 -0.90 6.05
C ARG A 217 15.16 -2.30 5.50
N THR A 218 15.36 -3.31 6.33
CA THR A 218 14.90 -4.68 6.06
C THR A 218 13.38 -4.73 6.21
N SER A 219 12.65 -5.35 5.29
CA SER A 219 11.18 -5.40 5.40
C SER A 219 10.69 -6.58 6.23
N TRP A 220 11.56 -7.52 6.58
CA TRP A 220 11.23 -8.62 7.47
C TRP A 220 10.97 -8.11 8.87
N TRP A 221 10.00 -8.74 9.54
CA TRP A 221 9.79 -8.61 10.97
C TRP A 221 10.31 -9.88 11.66
#